data_AF-A0A0N9I020-F1
#
_entry.id   AF-A0A0N9I020-F1
#
_cell.length_a   1.000
_cell.length_b   1.000
_cell.length_c   1.000
_cell.angle_alpha   90.00
_cell.angle_beta   90.00
_cell.angle_gamma   90.00
#
_symmetry.space_group_name_H-M   'P 1'
#
loop_
_entity.id
_entity.type
_entity.pdbx_description
1 polymer ?
#
loop_
_entity_poly.entity_id
_entity_poly.type
_entity_poly.pdbx_seq_one_letter_code
_entity_poly.pdbx_strand_id
1 'polypeptide(L)'
;MRYGLGALMVAVLLCSGCTGDDPPAGGSVSAPAPSTADTVAQSIVDLKGAGAVHYNGSLTAPAGDKVTMQVTVTKAGEAIGNLSVNELAAAVLVVDHTLYLKAGLDFWLKLSGVPDSTAPTVADHWVKAPGVLLGVDIERIFDTETLPSLFGKPLPDPPQDAIKRTKVAGQDVLEVPTDTGVLYVGANAPYGLVRFDLTKSGKSDPTKVRDLAFSVTDATGDMAALYRDLATRTTELETAYDPFTGVRQGTHRFQNCGVNSCAIVVELTNVGRQPVRVAVKATWTASGSTIGSCDSRVGPLQPNQAGTATCTLASPQWTQFYRRAQSVPGQHPYGAEWTAMALITPPDPAGLRTLATSAQTPVANPQGNQHVYLIRGNAGNTDKQIWKYGVATGADWRKIPEEQLRFCTASGKPSCVVDEVAATGDPASAHALARQLVDAFRGRVGACPPAQWVGCSPK
;
A
#
# COMPACT_ATOMS: atom_id res chain seq x y z
N MET A 1 39.73 -13.13 35.71
CA MET A 1 40.81 -12.72 34.77
C MET A 1 40.82 -11.20 34.68
N ARG A 2 42.02 -10.64 34.53
CA ARG A 2 42.44 -9.29 34.91
C ARG A 2 41.84 -8.18 34.03
N TYR A 3 41.50 -7.06 34.67
CA TYR A 3 41.20 -5.76 34.09
C TYR A 3 42.45 -5.16 33.43
N GLY A 4 42.30 -4.58 32.24
CA GLY A 4 43.32 -3.76 31.57
C GLY A 4 42.85 -2.32 31.43
N LEU A 5 43.35 -1.44 32.30
CA LEU A 5 43.29 0.02 32.15
C LEU A 5 44.18 0.45 30.97
N GLY A 6 43.62 1.14 29.99
CA GLY A 6 44.35 1.81 28.91
C GLY A 6 44.46 3.30 29.18
N ALA A 7 45.70 3.80 29.20
CA ALA A 7 46.10 5.12 29.64
C ALA A 7 45.61 6.29 28.75
N LEU A 8 45.21 7.36 29.42
CA LEU A 8 44.90 8.68 28.88
C LEU A 8 46.22 9.40 28.50
N MET A 9 46.42 9.78 27.24
CA MET A 9 47.52 10.65 26.82
C MET A 9 46.95 12.04 26.51
N VAL A 10 47.25 13.01 27.38
CA VAL A 10 46.92 14.43 27.19
C VAL A 10 48.08 15.11 26.47
N ALA A 11 47.89 15.44 25.20
CA ALA A 11 48.81 16.28 24.45
C ALA A 11 48.35 17.75 24.54
N VAL A 12 49.08 18.53 25.34
CA VAL A 12 48.97 19.99 25.38
C VAL A 12 49.71 20.55 24.16
N LEU A 13 48.98 21.14 23.22
CA LEU A 13 49.56 21.88 22.09
C LEU A 13 49.43 23.38 22.31
N LEU A 14 50.60 24.02 22.31
CA LEU A 14 50.86 25.44 22.53
C LEU A 14 50.29 26.32 21.41
N CYS A 15 49.79 27.48 21.83
CA CYS A 15 49.29 28.56 20.99
C CYS A 15 50.39 29.16 20.09
N SER A 16 50.09 29.29 18.79
CA SER A 16 50.72 30.27 17.91
C SER A 16 49.64 31.25 17.44
N GLY A 17 49.74 32.49 17.92
CA GLY A 17 48.90 33.60 17.51
C GLY A 17 49.34 34.13 16.14
N CYS A 18 48.44 34.03 15.16
CA CYS A 18 48.49 34.82 13.95
C CYS A 18 47.34 35.85 14.02
N THR A 19 47.70 37.12 14.09
CA THR A 19 46.80 38.24 13.81
C THR A 19 46.48 38.22 12.32
N GLY A 20 45.38 37.57 11.96
CA GLY A 20 44.83 37.63 10.60
C GLY A 20 43.90 38.82 10.50
N ASP A 21 44.18 39.70 9.53
CA ASP A 21 43.22 40.69 9.03
C ASP A 21 41.90 39.98 8.71
N ASP A 22 40.85 40.31 9.45
CA ASP A 22 39.50 39.87 9.15
C ASP A 22 39.11 40.45 7.78
N PRO A 23 38.93 39.62 6.73
CA PRO A 23 38.42 40.12 5.46
C PRO A 23 37.06 40.78 5.73
N PRO A 24 36.77 41.93 5.08
CA PRO A 24 35.55 42.67 5.31
C PRO A 24 34.37 41.72 5.19
N ALA A 25 33.53 41.70 6.24
CA ALA A 25 32.34 40.87 6.34
C ALA A 25 31.51 41.04 5.06
N GLY A 26 31.72 40.15 4.10
CA GLY A 26 31.00 40.14 2.84
C GLY A 26 29.54 39.96 3.19
N GLY A 27 28.72 40.97 2.91
CA GLY A 27 27.30 40.93 3.20
C GLY A 27 26.73 39.63 2.66
N SER A 28 26.22 38.77 3.54
CA SER A 28 25.65 37.49 3.13
C SER A 28 24.49 37.80 2.20
N VAL A 29 24.69 37.61 0.89
CA VAL A 29 23.60 37.68 -0.07
C VAL A 29 22.63 36.58 0.33
N SER A 30 21.49 36.95 0.90
CA SER A 30 20.46 35.99 1.28
C SER A 30 20.06 35.23 0.03
N ALA A 31 20.15 33.90 0.08
CA ALA A 31 19.65 33.07 -1.01
C ALA A 31 18.18 33.44 -1.27
N PRO A 32 17.74 33.48 -2.55
CA PRO A 32 16.34 33.71 -2.88
C PRO A 32 15.45 32.68 -2.18
N ALA A 33 14.27 33.11 -1.76
CA ALA A 33 13.27 32.18 -1.25
C ALA A 33 12.90 31.16 -2.35
N PRO A 34 12.59 29.90 -2.00
CA PRO A 34 12.14 28.91 -2.98
C PRO A 34 10.91 29.39 -3.75
N SER A 35 10.92 29.16 -5.07
CA SER A 35 9.73 29.40 -5.92
C SER A 35 8.61 28.39 -5.63
N THR A 36 7.43 28.56 -6.24
CA THR A 36 6.34 27.57 -6.12
C THR A 36 6.73 26.27 -6.80
N ALA A 37 7.34 26.35 -7.99
CA ALA A 37 7.85 25.19 -8.71
C ALA A 37 8.88 24.41 -7.90
N ASP A 38 9.76 25.13 -7.21
CA ASP A 38 10.74 24.61 -6.26
C ASP A 38 10.08 23.88 -5.09
N THR A 39 9.04 24.48 -4.52
CA THR A 39 8.25 23.90 -3.43
C THR A 39 7.56 22.59 -3.85
N VAL A 40 6.95 22.57 -5.04
CA VAL A 40 6.35 21.35 -5.62
C VAL A 40 7.40 20.28 -5.88
N ALA A 41 8.55 20.65 -6.44
CA ALA A 41 9.65 19.71 -6.68
C ALA A 41 10.12 19.07 -5.37
N GLN A 42 10.29 19.86 -4.31
CA GLN A 42 10.63 19.36 -2.98
C GLN A 42 9.55 18.41 -2.43
N SER A 43 8.27 18.78 -2.59
CA SER A 43 7.12 17.95 -2.16
C SER A 43 7.13 16.58 -2.85
N ILE A 44 7.47 16.53 -4.14
CA ILE A 44 7.56 15.30 -4.92
C ILE A 44 8.72 14.43 -4.42
N VAL A 45 9.88 15.02 -4.14
CA VAL A 45 11.01 14.27 -3.58
C VAL A 45 10.66 13.70 -2.21
N ASP A 46 9.94 14.47 -1.38
CA ASP A 46 9.48 14.00 -0.08
C ASP A 46 8.48 12.85 -0.22
N LEU A 47 7.50 12.94 -1.12
CA LEU A 47 6.56 11.87 -1.43
C LEU A 47 7.28 10.57 -1.85
N LYS A 48 8.24 10.66 -2.77
CA LYS A 48 9.07 9.52 -3.20
C LYS A 48 9.93 8.94 -2.08
N GLY A 49 10.32 9.79 -1.13
CA GLY A 49 11.13 9.43 0.02
C GLY A 49 10.34 8.78 1.16
N ALA A 50 9.01 8.72 1.12
CA ALA A 50 8.21 8.03 2.13
C ALA A 50 8.32 6.52 1.97
N GLY A 51 8.35 5.81 3.11
CA GLY A 51 8.31 4.35 3.14
C GLY A 51 6.89 3.79 3.11
N ALA A 52 5.92 4.58 3.56
CA ALA A 52 4.49 4.31 3.38
C ALA A 52 3.68 5.60 3.39
N VAL A 53 2.57 5.61 2.66
CA VAL A 53 1.69 6.77 2.52
C VAL A 53 0.25 6.33 2.69
N HIS A 54 -0.50 7.07 3.53
CA HIS A 54 -1.94 6.94 3.64
C HIS A 54 -2.64 7.90 2.67
N TYR A 55 -3.52 7.35 1.85
CA TYR A 55 -4.34 8.09 0.90
C TYR A 55 -5.82 7.99 1.30
N ASN A 56 -6.48 9.14 1.39
CA ASN A 56 -7.91 9.24 1.66
C ASN A 56 -8.56 10.20 0.66
N GLY A 57 -9.51 9.70 -0.12
CA GLY A 57 -10.12 10.50 -1.17
C GLY A 57 -11.03 9.75 -2.11
N SER A 58 -11.21 10.30 -3.30
CA SER A 58 -12.05 9.72 -4.33
C SER A 58 -11.54 9.99 -5.74
N LEU A 59 -12.04 9.21 -6.69
CA LEU A 59 -11.87 9.41 -8.12
C LEU A 59 -13.12 8.93 -8.86
N THR A 60 -13.19 9.24 -10.15
CA THR A 60 -14.17 8.70 -11.09
C THR A 60 -13.45 7.77 -12.08
N ALA A 61 -13.85 6.49 -12.10
CA ALA A 61 -13.33 5.49 -13.04
C ALA A 61 -13.72 5.80 -14.50
N PRO A 62 -13.06 5.21 -15.52
CA PRO A 62 -13.40 5.43 -16.92
C PRO A 62 -14.88 5.17 -17.25
N ALA A 63 -15.47 4.16 -16.60
CA ALA A 63 -16.88 3.78 -16.76
C ALA A 63 -17.88 4.78 -16.13
N GLY A 64 -17.39 5.77 -15.37
CA GLY A 64 -18.22 6.74 -14.65
C GLY A 64 -18.49 6.39 -13.20
N ASP A 65 -18.04 5.21 -12.75
CA ASP A 65 -18.20 4.78 -11.35
C ASP A 65 -17.41 5.69 -10.40
N LYS A 66 -18.07 6.10 -9.31
CA LYS A 66 -17.41 6.87 -8.25
C LYS A 66 -16.73 5.91 -7.30
N VAL A 67 -15.41 6.06 -7.14
CA VAL A 67 -14.60 5.24 -6.24
C VAL A 67 -14.10 6.12 -5.10
N THR A 68 -14.41 5.76 -3.86
CA THR A 68 -13.82 6.37 -2.66
C THR A 68 -12.83 5.40 -2.05
N MET A 69 -11.68 5.87 -1.56
CA MET A 69 -10.67 4.98 -0.99
C MET A 69 -10.04 5.57 0.26
N GLN A 70 -9.73 4.68 1.20
CA GLN A 70 -8.89 4.91 2.37
C GLN A 70 -7.89 3.78 2.41
N VAL A 71 -6.71 3.99 1.83
CA VAL A 71 -5.69 2.95 1.65
C VAL A 71 -4.34 3.45 2.13
N THR A 72 -3.58 2.58 2.78
CA THR A 72 -2.17 2.81 3.08
C THR A 72 -1.34 1.95 2.15
N VAL A 73 -0.41 2.58 1.44
CA VAL A 73 0.43 1.95 0.41
C VAL A 73 1.90 2.07 0.84
N THR A 74 2.63 0.97 0.81
CA THR A 74 4.08 0.95 1.07
C THR A 74 4.84 1.42 -0.17
N LYS A 75 6.12 1.77 0.00
CA LYS A 75 7.02 2.04 -1.12
C LYS A 75 7.20 0.86 -2.08
N ALA A 76 6.97 -0.38 -1.62
CA ALA A 76 7.06 -1.56 -2.47
C ALA A 76 5.73 -1.90 -3.18
N GLY A 77 4.68 -1.11 -2.97
CA GLY A 77 3.40 -1.26 -3.66
C GLY A 77 2.40 -2.18 -2.93
N GLU A 78 2.76 -2.73 -1.76
CA GLU A 78 1.76 -3.41 -0.94
C GLU A 78 0.75 -2.39 -0.39
N ALA A 79 -0.51 -2.77 -0.36
CA ALA A 79 -1.58 -1.89 0.08
C ALA A 79 -2.58 -2.61 0.97
N ILE A 80 -3.13 -1.89 1.94
CA ILE A 80 -4.25 -2.35 2.76
C ILE A 80 -5.19 -1.19 3.02
N GLY A 81 -6.49 -1.46 3.06
CA GLY A 81 -7.47 -0.45 3.43
C GLY A 81 -8.88 -0.82 3.01
N ASN A 82 -9.69 0.20 2.77
CA ASN A 82 -11.06 0.07 2.31
C ASN A 82 -11.27 0.93 1.06
N LEU A 83 -12.16 0.47 0.19
CA LEU A 83 -12.71 1.26 -0.89
C LEU A 83 -14.23 1.17 -0.90
N SER A 84 -14.88 2.06 -1.63
CA SER A 84 -16.25 1.88 -2.06
C SER A 84 -16.39 2.23 -3.54
N VAL A 85 -17.22 1.47 -4.24
CA VAL A 85 -17.63 1.76 -5.63
C VAL A 85 -19.11 2.05 -5.60
N ASN A 86 -19.52 3.26 -6.00
CA ASN A 86 -20.91 3.71 -5.92
C ASN A 86 -21.54 3.43 -4.53
N GLU A 87 -20.79 3.78 -3.47
CA GLU A 87 -21.16 3.62 -2.05
C GLU A 87 -21.18 2.17 -1.52
N LEU A 88 -20.83 1.18 -2.34
CA LEU A 88 -20.73 -0.22 -1.93
C LEU A 88 -19.32 -0.50 -1.44
N ALA A 89 -19.18 -0.85 -0.16
CA ALA A 89 -17.88 -1.01 0.47
C ALA A 89 -17.20 -2.34 0.14
N ALA A 90 -15.87 -2.31 0.04
CA ALA A 90 -14.99 -3.47 -0.04
C ALA A 90 -13.71 -3.22 0.78
N ALA A 91 -13.21 -4.27 1.42
CA ALA A 91 -11.84 -4.27 1.94
C ALA A 91 -10.86 -4.55 0.79
N VAL A 92 -9.69 -3.90 0.85
CA VAL A 92 -8.64 -3.96 -0.16
C VAL A 92 -7.38 -4.55 0.47
N LEU A 93 -6.76 -5.46 -0.27
CA LEU A 93 -5.42 -5.96 0.02
C LEU A 93 -4.65 -6.08 -1.30
N VAL A 94 -3.45 -5.49 -1.37
CA VAL A 94 -2.50 -5.70 -2.46
C VAL A 94 -1.25 -6.30 -1.86
N VAL A 95 -0.92 -7.52 -2.27
CA VAL A 95 0.27 -8.26 -1.83
C VAL A 95 0.83 -8.97 -3.06
N ASP A 96 2.15 -8.93 -3.24
CA ASP A 96 2.83 -9.51 -4.40
C ASP A 96 2.19 -9.05 -5.73
N HIS A 97 1.99 -7.73 -5.85
CA HIS A 97 1.39 -7.06 -7.01
C HIS A 97 0.00 -7.60 -7.41
N THR A 98 -0.69 -8.29 -6.50
CA THR A 98 -2.00 -8.89 -6.74
C THR A 98 -3.05 -8.23 -5.87
N LEU A 99 -4.09 -7.71 -6.52
CA LEU A 99 -5.25 -7.12 -5.86
C LEU A 99 -6.22 -8.21 -5.39
N TYR A 100 -6.59 -8.11 -4.12
CA TYR A 100 -7.63 -8.89 -3.48
C TYR A 100 -8.70 -7.96 -2.91
N LEU A 101 -9.96 -8.35 -3.11
CA LEU A 101 -11.12 -7.62 -2.60
C LEU A 101 -11.97 -8.54 -1.73
N LYS A 102 -12.54 -7.99 -0.66
CA LYS A 102 -13.56 -8.67 0.15
C LYS A 102 -14.74 -7.74 0.35
N ALA A 103 -15.91 -8.16 -0.12
CA ALA A 103 -17.10 -7.34 -0.15
C ALA A 103 -18.38 -8.18 -0.01
N GLY A 104 -19.48 -7.54 0.38
CA GLY A 104 -20.79 -8.18 0.49
C GLY A 104 -21.43 -8.46 -0.88
N LEU A 105 -22.55 -9.19 -0.86
CA LEU A 105 -23.28 -9.62 -2.06
C LEU A 105 -23.63 -8.46 -3.01
N ASP A 106 -24.16 -7.36 -2.47
CA ASP A 106 -24.61 -6.21 -3.28
C ASP A 106 -23.48 -5.56 -4.07
N PHE A 107 -22.25 -5.55 -3.52
CA PHE A 107 -21.07 -5.07 -4.22
C PHE A 107 -20.80 -5.92 -5.45
N TRP A 108 -20.77 -7.25 -5.28
CA TRP A 108 -20.46 -8.18 -6.37
C TRP A 108 -21.52 -8.21 -7.47
N LEU A 109 -22.80 -8.06 -7.12
CA LEU A 109 -23.90 -8.02 -8.10
C LEU A 109 -23.88 -6.75 -8.95
N LYS A 110 -23.38 -5.63 -8.41
CA LYS A 110 -23.33 -4.34 -9.11
C LYS A 110 -21.99 -4.08 -9.78
N LEU A 111 -20.97 -4.86 -9.47
CA LEU A 111 -19.64 -4.72 -10.05
C LEU A 111 -19.63 -5.28 -11.49
N SER A 112 -19.39 -4.39 -12.44
CA SER A 112 -19.27 -4.78 -13.85
C SER A 112 -18.17 -5.82 -14.06
N GLY A 113 -18.44 -6.85 -14.86
CA GLY A 113 -17.48 -7.90 -15.19
C GLY A 113 -17.48 -9.12 -14.28
N VAL A 114 -18.32 -9.13 -13.23
CA VAL A 114 -18.59 -10.32 -12.41
C VAL A 114 -19.98 -10.87 -12.78
N PRO A 115 -20.12 -12.15 -13.19
CA PRO A 115 -21.43 -12.74 -13.45
C PRO A 115 -22.30 -12.78 -12.19
N ASP A 116 -23.61 -12.51 -12.31
CA ASP A 116 -24.56 -12.55 -11.19
C ASP A 116 -24.55 -13.89 -10.44
N SER A 117 -24.31 -15.00 -11.17
CA SER A 117 -24.21 -16.35 -10.59
C SER A 117 -22.96 -16.56 -9.72
N THR A 118 -21.92 -15.75 -9.92
CA THR A 118 -20.67 -15.80 -9.13
C THR A 118 -20.84 -15.08 -7.80
N ALA A 119 -21.59 -13.97 -7.77
CA ALA A 119 -21.69 -13.08 -6.62
C ALA A 119 -22.08 -13.77 -5.29
N PRO A 120 -23.10 -14.66 -5.21
CA PRO A 120 -23.45 -15.35 -3.98
C PRO A 120 -22.36 -16.28 -3.43
N THR A 121 -21.48 -16.78 -4.30
CA THR A 121 -20.40 -17.68 -3.87
C THR A 121 -19.24 -16.91 -3.26
N VAL A 122 -18.95 -15.71 -3.80
CA VAL A 122 -17.79 -14.90 -3.39
C VAL A 122 -18.13 -13.80 -2.38
N ALA A 123 -19.41 -13.58 -2.09
CA ALA A 123 -19.86 -12.66 -1.05
C ALA A 123 -19.17 -12.96 0.29
N ASP A 124 -18.66 -11.91 0.92
CA ASP A 124 -17.94 -11.93 2.20
C ASP A 124 -16.65 -12.77 2.21
N HIS A 125 -16.14 -13.15 1.04
CA HIS A 125 -14.86 -13.84 0.87
C HIS A 125 -13.85 -12.94 0.18
N TRP A 126 -12.57 -13.22 0.41
CA TRP A 126 -11.50 -12.62 -0.38
C TRP A 126 -11.52 -13.18 -1.81
N VAL A 127 -11.37 -12.29 -2.77
CA VAL A 127 -11.41 -12.60 -4.20
C VAL A 127 -10.22 -11.96 -4.87
N LYS A 128 -9.46 -12.73 -5.63
CA LYS A 128 -8.45 -12.17 -6.53
C LYS A 128 -9.15 -11.40 -7.64
N ALA A 129 -8.85 -10.13 -7.77
CA ALA A 129 -9.44 -9.24 -8.76
C ALA A 129 -8.35 -8.71 -9.70
N PRO A 130 -8.56 -8.69 -11.02
CA PRO A 130 -7.66 -7.97 -11.91
C PRO A 130 -7.84 -6.47 -11.68
N GLY A 131 -6.77 -5.67 -11.74
CA GLY A 131 -6.85 -4.22 -11.54
C GLY A 131 -7.84 -3.52 -12.49
N VAL A 132 -8.05 -4.06 -13.69
CA VAL A 132 -9.05 -3.55 -14.65
C VAL A 132 -10.49 -3.66 -14.16
N LEU A 133 -10.79 -4.54 -13.19
CA LEU A 133 -12.17 -4.77 -12.72
C LEU A 133 -12.77 -3.54 -12.03
N LEU A 134 -11.94 -2.79 -11.30
CA LEU A 134 -12.35 -1.53 -10.67
C LEU A 134 -12.29 -0.34 -11.65
N GLY A 135 -11.82 -0.57 -12.88
CA GLY A 135 -11.44 0.49 -13.82
C GLY A 135 -10.24 1.32 -13.35
N VAL A 136 -9.52 0.85 -12.33
CA VAL A 136 -8.47 1.59 -11.61
C VAL A 136 -7.42 0.61 -11.11
N ASP A 137 -6.17 0.83 -11.51
CA ASP A 137 -5.02 0.10 -11.00
C ASP A 137 -4.48 0.81 -9.74
N ILE A 138 -4.87 0.31 -8.56
CA ILE A 138 -4.53 0.90 -7.25
C ILE A 138 -3.02 0.98 -7.06
N GLU A 139 -2.31 -0.10 -7.39
CA GLU A 139 -0.85 -0.17 -7.25
C GLU A 139 -0.19 0.93 -8.08
N ARG A 140 -0.58 1.03 -9.36
CA ARG A 140 0.03 1.99 -10.28
C ARG A 140 -0.36 3.44 -10.01
N ILE A 141 -1.55 3.70 -9.49
CA ILE A 141 -2.01 5.08 -9.24
C ILE A 141 -1.42 5.62 -7.93
N PHE A 142 -1.22 4.79 -6.92
CA PHE A 142 -0.76 5.23 -5.60
C PHE A 142 0.70 4.88 -5.29
N ASP A 143 1.40 4.24 -6.22
CA ASP A 143 2.84 4.07 -6.15
C ASP A 143 3.54 5.43 -6.07
N THR A 144 4.37 5.59 -5.04
CA THR A 144 5.03 6.87 -4.72
C THR A 144 6.03 7.30 -5.79
N GLU A 145 6.53 6.38 -6.62
CA GLU A 145 7.48 6.70 -7.69
C GLU A 145 6.78 7.22 -8.95
N THR A 146 5.63 6.63 -9.30
CA THR A 146 4.89 6.93 -10.53
C THR A 146 3.78 7.96 -10.35
N LEU A 147 3.14 8.06 -9.16
CA LEU A 147 2.11 9.07 -8.86
C LEU A 147 2.57 10.51 -9.19
N PRO A 148 3.80 10.95 -8.87
CA PRO A 148 4.26 12.29 -9.25
C PRO A 148 4.20 12.61 -10.74
N SER A 149 4.27 11.60 -11.61
CA SER A 149 4.13 11.80 -13.06
C SER A 149 2.73 12.23 -13.49
N LEU A 150 1.74 12.10 -12.59
CA LEU A 150 0.34 12.48 -12.82
C LEU A 150 0.04 13.94 -12.46
N PHE A 151 0.89 14.57 -11.62
CA PHE A 151 0.66 15.92 -11.11
C PHE A 151 0.77 17.03 -12.15
N GLY A 152 1.28 16.72 -13.34
CA GLY A 152 1.43 17.69 -14.41
C GLY A 152 2.56 18.69 -14.12
N LYS A 153 2.66 19.71 -14.96
CA LYS A 153 3.60 20.82 -14.78
C LYS A 153 2.92 21.95 -14.01
N PRO A 154 3.55 22.52 -12.98
CA PRO A 154 3.07 23.78 -12.39
C PRO A 154 2.89 24.84 -13.48
N LEU A 155 1.78 25.57 -13.42
CA LEU A 155 1.59 26.74 -14.27
C LEU A 155 2.63 27.81 -13.94
N PRO A 156 2.97 28.73 -14.87
CA PRO A 156 3.96 29.77 -14.62
C PRO A 156 3.72 30.48 -13.30
N ASP A 157 4.80 30.66 -12.53
CA ASP A 157 4.72 31.18 -11.17
C ASP A 157 3.97 32.52 -11.15
N PRO A 158 2.87 32.63 -10.39
CA PRO A 158 2.38 33.95 -10.03
C PRO A 158 3.44 34.64 -9.16
N PRO A 159 3.42 35.99 -9.06
CA PRO A 159 4.18 36.70 -8.04
C PRO A 159 4.02 36.02 -6.66
N GLN A 160 5.08 35.98 -5.86
CA GLN A 160 5.11 35.18 -4.62
C GLN A 160 4.00 35.56 -3.62
N ASP A 161 3.59 36.83 -3.63
CA ASP A 161 2.49 37.40 -2.86
C ASP A 161 1.10 37.03 -3.38
N ALA A 162 1.01 36.56 -4.63
CA ALA A 162 -0.22 36.10 -5.27
C ALA A 162 -0.46 34.59 -5.16
N ILE A 163 0.47 33.82 -4.56
CA ILE A 163 0.25 32.39 -4.30
C ILE A 163 -0.86 32.24 -3.25
N LYS A 164 -1.96 31.60 -3.65
CA LYS A 164 -3.11 31.40 -2.78
C LYS A 164 -2.74 30.45 -1.63
N ARG A 165 -2.86 30.96 -0.40
CA ARG A 165 -2.75 30.19 0.85
C ARG A 165 -4.14 29.78 1.32
N THR A 166 -4.27 28.54 1.76
CA THR A 166 -5.53 28.00 2.30
C THR A 166 -5.25 26.98 3.40
N LYS A 167 -6.31 26.41 3.98
CA LYS A 167 -6.23 25.31 4.95
C LYS A 167 -6.82 24.04 4.36
N VAL A 168 -6.10 22.93 4.50
CA VAL A 168 -6.60 21.58 4.21
C VAL A 168 -6.43 20.74 5.48
N ALA A 169 -7.53 20.20 6.00
CA ALA A 169 -7.54 19.46 7.27
C ALA A 169 -6.85 20.20 8.45
N GLY A 170 -6.98 21.54 8.49
CA GLY A 170 -6.36 22.40 9.51
C GLY A 170 -4.92 22.83 9.23
N GLN A 171 -4.21 22.17 8.30
CA GLN A 171 -2.85 22.50 7.90
C GLN A 171 -2.82 23.65 6.89
N ASP A 172 -1.94 24.63 7.10
CA ASP A 172 -1.71 25.72 6.14
C ASP A 172 -0.97 25.19 4.90
N VAL A 173 -1.54 25.43 3.74
CA VAL A 173 -1.04 24.94 2.45
C VAL A 173 -0.98 26.05 1.40
N LEU A 174 -0.09 25.88 0.44
CA LEU A 174 -0.07 26.63 -0.83
C LEU A 174 -0.88 25.85 -1.85
N GLU A 175 -1.81 26.54 -2.50
CA GLU A 175 -2.57 26.02 -3.63
C GLU A 175 -1.77 26.28 -4.91
N VAL A 176 -1.32 25.21 -5.56
CA VAL A 176 -0.44 25.28 -6.73
C VAL A 176 -1.17 24.73 -7.95
N PRO A 177 -1.65 25.59 -8.86
CA PRO A 177 -2.25 25.15 -10.12
C PRO A 177 -1.23 24.45 -11.02
N THR A 178 -1.67 23.36 -11.65
CA THR A 178 -0.92 22.62 -12.67
C THR A 178 -1.76 22.49 -13.94
N ASP A 179 -1.15 22.01 -15.03
CA ASP A 179 -1.88 21.70 -16.26
C ASP A 179 -2.83 20.49 -16.15
N THR A 180 -2.77 19.72 -15.06
CA THR A 180 -3.67 18.59 -14.80
C THR A 180 -4.65 18.84 -13.62
N GLY A 181 -4.43 19.86 -12.80
CA GLY A 181 -5.30 20.18 -11.67
C GLY A 181 -4.66 21.13 -10.66
N VAL A 182 -4.76 20.79 -9.37
CA VAL A 182 -4.25 21.60 -8.26
C VAL A 182 -3.53 20.70 -7.25
N LEU A 183 -2.34 21.11 -6.83
CA LEU A 183 -1.62 20.50 -5.71
C LEU A 183 -1.73 21.39 -4.48
N TYR A 184 -1.83 20.77 -3.31
CA TYR A 184 -1.80 21.45 -2.02
C TYR A 184 -0.58 20.97 -1.25
N VAL A 185 0.41 21.85 -1.15
CA VAL A 185 1.70 21.58 -0.51
C VAL A 185 1.80 22.38 0.77
N GLY A 186 2.47 21.87 1.80
CA GLY A 186 2.60 22.59 3.07
C GLY A 186 3.15 24.00 2.87
N ALA A 187 2.61 25.00 3.58
CA ALA A 187 3.02 26.40 3.39
C ALA A 187 4.41 26.74 3.95
N ASN A 188 4.98 25.84 4.74
CA ASN A 188 6.29 25.95 5.34
C ASN A 188 7.06 24.64 5.08
N ALA A 189 8.40 24.70 5.17
CA ALA A 189 9.24 23.51 5.17
C ALA A 189 8.69 22.47 6.19
N PRO A 190 8.61 21.18 5.81
CA PRO A 190 9.25 20.53 4.66
C PRO A 190 8.51 20.68 3.32
N TYR A 191 7.39 21.40 3.26
CA TYR A 191 6.55 21.54 2.07
C TYR A 191 5.89 20.24 1.59
N GLY A 192 5.78 19.21 2.42
CA GLY A 192 5.21 17.93 2.00
C GLY A 192 3.82 18.05 1.35
N LEU A 193 3.55 17.14 0.41
CA LEU A 193 2.25 17.07 -0.27
C LEU A 193 1.15 16.72 0.74
N VAL A 194 0.11 17.55 0.82
CA VAL A 194 -1.03 17.37 1.74
C VAL A 194 -2.26 16.86 1.01
N ARG A 195 -2.48 17.35 -0.21
CA ARG A 195 -3.61 16.96 -1.06
C ARG A 195 -3.29 17.19 -2.53
N PHE A 196 -3.93 16.44 -3.42
CA PHE A 196 -4.00 16.76 -4.84
C PHE A 196 -5.43 16.61 -5.35
N ASP A 197 -5.82 17.53 -6.24
CA ASP A 197 -7.09 17.55 -6.96
C ASP A 197 -6.81 17.60 -8.47
N LEU A 198 -6.77 16.44 -9.13
CA LEU A 198 -6.48 16.31 -10.55
C LEU A 198 -7.78 16.08 -11.34
N THR A 199 -7.98 16.87 -12.39
CA THR A 199 -9.18 16.78 -13.24
C THR A 199 -9.17 15.50 -14.08
N LYS A 200 -7.99 15.10 -14.57
CA LYS A 200 -7.76 13.91 -15.38
C LYS A 200 -6.37 13.37 -15.10
N SER A 201 -6.23 12.05 -15.12
CA SER A 201 -4.95 11.37 -14.97
C SER A 201 -4.90 10.09 -15.80
N GLY A 202 -3.69 9.61 -16.09
CA GLY A 202 -3.41 8.42 -16.90
C GLY A 202 -3.44 8.64 -18.42
N LYS A 203 -2.76 7.75 -19.15
CA LYS A 203 -2.63 7.82 -20.62
C LYS A 203 -3.42 6.74 -21.36
N SER A 204 -3.82 5.68 -20.66
CA SER A 204 -4.54 4.53 -21.22
C SER A 204 -5.43 3.90 -20.16
N ASP A 205 -6.49 3.20 -20.56
CA ASP A 205 -7.22 2.33 -19.63
C ASP A 205 -6.29 1.20 -19.13
N PRO A 206 -6.38 0.76 -17.85
CA PRO A 206 -7.28 1.21 -16.77
C PRO A 206 -6.72 2.39 -15.93
N THR A 207 -5.66 3.07 -16.39
CA THR A 207 -5.08 4.20 -15.64
C THR A 207 -5.80 5.53 -15.87
N LYS A 208 -6.72 5.59 -16.84
CA LYS A 208 -7.43 6.81 -17.24
C LYS A 208 -8.57 7.12 -16.27
N VAL A 209 -8.28 7.94 -15.26
CA VAL A 209 -9.25 8.33 -14.22
C VAL A 209 -9.52 9.84 -14.27
N ARG A 210 -10.66 10.26 -13.71
CA ARG A 210 -11.07 11.67 -13.60
C ARG A 210 -11.33 12.04 -12.14
N ASP A 211 -11.32 13.34 -11.85
CA ASP A 211 -11.72 13.90 -10.56
C ASP A 211 -10.98 13.28 -9.36
N LEU A 212 -9.67 13.05 -9.50
CA LEU A 212 -8.84 12.44 -8.45
C LEU A 212 -8.62 13.49 -7.36
N ALA A 213 -9.11 13.22 -6.17
CA ALA A 213 -9.13 14.18 -5.08
C ALA A 213 -8.72 13.46 -3.79
N PHE A 214 -7.44 13.48 -3.45
CA PHE A 214 -6.88 12.70 -2.34
C PHE A 214 -6.05 13.54 -1.39
N SER A 215 -6.32 13.37 -0.10
CA SER A 215 -5.43 13.77 0.98
C SER A 215 -4.32 12.72 1.15
N VAL A 216 -3.13 13.20 1.49
CA VAL A 216 -1.89 12.45 1.60
C VAL A 216 -1.34 12.62 3.00
N THR A 217 -0.97 11.53 3.65
CA THR A 217 -0.36 11.55 4.99
C THR A 217 0.80 10.55 5.03
N ASP A 218 1.95 10.97 5.54
CA ASP A 218 3.08 10.05 5.76
C ASP A 218 2.68 8.98 6.80
N ALA A 219 2.85 7.72 6.42
CA ALA A 219 2.61 6.56 7.25
C ALA A 219 3.90 5.75 7.52
N THR A 220 5.07 6.33 7.21
CA THR A 220 6.38 5.67 7.41
C THR A 220 6.61 5.29 8.88
N GLY A 221 6.06 6.09 9.81
CA GLY A 221 6.05 5.79 11.24
C GLY A 221 5.27 4.52 11.64
N ASP A 222 4.44 3.95 10.76
CA ASP A 222 3.61 2.78 11.09
C ASP A 222 4.00 1.54 10.29
N MET A 223 5.10 1.58 9.51
CA MET A 223 5.49 0.50 8.60
C MET A 223 5.59 -0.88 9.26
N ALA A 224 6.14 -0.98 10.48
CA ALA A 224 6.23 -2.26 11.17
C ALA A 224 4.83 -2.83 11.51
N ALA A 225 3.88 -1.97 11.88
CA ALA A 225 2.49 -2.39 12.12
C ALA A 225 1.80 -2.74 10.80
N LEU A 226 1.97 -1.90 9.77
CA LEU A 226 1.46 -2.11 8.43
C LEU A 226 1.86 -3.48 7.85
N TYR A 227 3.15 -3.85 7.93
CA TYR A 227 3.62 -5.16 7.45
C TYR A 227 3.08 -6.34 8.27
N ARG A 228 2.85 -6.17 9.59
CA ARG A 228 2.18 -7.19 10.40
C ARG A 228 0.71 -7.36 10.01
N ASP A 229 0.02 -6.25 9.74
CA ASP A 229 -1.37 -6.27 9.32
C ASP A 229 -1.50 -6.90 7.93
N LEU A 230 -0.64 -6.53 6.98
CA LEU A 230 -0.52 -7.18 5.67
C LEU A 230 -0.27 -8.69 5.83
N ALA A 231 0.72 -9.09 6.62
CA ALA A 231 1.01 -10.51 6.86
C ALA A 231 -0.17 -11.26 7.47
N THR A 232 -0.92 -10.63 8.37
CA THR A 232 -2.12 -11.19 8.99
C THR A 232 -3.23 -11.36 7.96
N ARG A 233 -3.54 -10.32 7.17
CA ARG A 233 -4.56 -10.39 6.12
C ARG A 233 -4.20 -11.38 5.02
N THR A 234 -2.93 -11.53 4.68
CA THR A 234 -2.45 -12.55 3.75
C THR A 234 -2.81 -13.97 4.20
N THR A 235 -2.83 -14.26 5.51
CA THR A 235 -3.27 -15.58 5.98
C THR A 235 -4.76 -15.85 5.75
N GLU A 236 -5.60 -14.81 5.70
CA GLU A 236 -7.02 -14.94 5.37
C GLU A 236 -7.24 -15.35 3.90
N LEU A 237 -6.22 -15.21 3.05
CA LEU A 237 -6.30 -15.55 1.63
C LEU A 237 -6.24 -17.07 1.36
N GLU A 238 -6.03 -17.91 2.38
CA GLU A 238 -6.05 -19.37 2.22
C GLU A 238 -7.36 -19.90 1.63
N THR A 239 -8.46 -19.19 1.88
CA THR A 239 -9.80 -19.51 1.37
C THR A 239 -10.27 -18.56 0.28
N ALA A 240 -9.37 -17.76 -0.30
CA ALA A 240 -9.75 -16.78 -1.31
C ALA A 240 -10.05 -17.43 -2.67
N TYR A 241 -11.04 -16.89 -3.36
CA TYR A 241 -11.49 -17.35 -4.67
C TYR A 241 -10.75 -16.64 -5.81
N ASP A 242 -10.59 -17.34 -6.92
CA ASP A 242 -10.16 -16.79 -8.21
C ASP A 242 -11.25 -17.10 -9.27
N PRO A 243 -12.27 -16.25 -9.41
CA PRO A 243 -13.34 -16.49 -10.37
C PRO A 243 -12.89 -16.33 -11.83
N PHE A 244 -11.68 -15.79 -12.06
CA PHE A 244 -11.12 -15.58 -13.40
C PHE A 244 -10.27 -16.78 -13.86
N THR A 245 -9.89 -17.66 -12.94
CA THR A 245 -9.26 -18.93 -13.27
C THR A 245 -10.30 -19.98 -13.65
N GLY A 246 -10.27 -20.40 -14.92
CA GLY A 246 -11.28 -21.26 -15.51
C GLY A 246 -11.30 -22.68 -14.92
N VAL A 247 -12.42 -23.02 -14.27
CA VAL A 247 -12.77 -24.40 -13.89
C VAL A 247 -14.04 -24.77 -14.64
N ARG A 248 -13.96 -25.76 -15.53
CA ARG A 248 -15.12 -26.28 -16.23
C ARG A 248 -15.86 -27.26 -15.33
N GLN A 249 -17.14 -27.00 -15.16
CA GLN A 249 -18.10 -27.82 -14.42
C GLN A 249 -18.66 -28.91 -15.35
N GLY A 250 -18.56 -30.17 -14.93
CA GLY A 250 -19.02 -31.36 -15.67
C GLY A 250 -20.36 -31.89 -15.17
N THR A 251 -20.59 -33.20 -15.29
CA THR A 251 -21.81 -33.81 -14.75
C THR A 251 -21.77 -33.89 -13.23
N HIS A 252 -22.94 -34.07 -12.61
CA HIS A 252 -23.05 -34.31 -11.18
C HIS A 252 -23.96 -35.50 -10.90
N ARG A 253 -23.76 -36.14 -9.73
CA ARG A 253 -24.62 -37.21 -9.22
C ARG A 253 -24.77 -37.14 -7.71
N PHE A 254 -25.89 -37.60 -7.21
CA PHE A 254 -26.08 -37.83 -5.78
C PHE A 254 -25.53 -39.20 -5.37
N GLN A 255 -24.86 -39.25 -4.22
CA GLN A 255 -24.23 -40.47 -3.70
C GLN A 255 -24.44 -40.58 -2.19
N ASN A 256 -24.55 -41.81 -1.69
CA ASN A 256 -24.65 -42.14 -0.26
C ASN A 256 -25.78 -41.39 0.47
N CYS A 257 -26.95 -41.27 -0.18
CA CYS A 257 -28.08 -40.53 0.37
C CYS A 257 -28.91 -41.39 1.32
N GLY A 258 -28.68 -41.17 2.61
CA GLY A 258 -29.33 -41.81 3.73
C GLY A 258 -29.81 -40.80 4.77
N VAL A 259 -30.36 -41.31 5.86
CA VAL A 259 -30.94 -40.49 6.95
C VAL A 259 -29.95 -39.50 7.57
N ASN A 260 -28.66 -39.84 7.60
CA ASN A 260 -27.64 -39.03 8.25
C ASN A 260 -26.97 -38.04 7.29
N SER A 261 -26.95 -38.34 5.99
CA SER A 261 -26.24 -37.52 5.01
C SER A 261 -26.63 -37.83 3.57
N CYS A 262 -26.33 -36.93 2.65
CA CYS A 262 -26.35 -37.16 1.21
C CYS A 262 -25.23 -36.33 0.58
N ALA A 263 -24.52 -36.89 -0.38
CA ALA A 263 -23.42 -36.21 -1.05
C ALA A 263 -23.78 -35.88 -2.49
N ILE A 264 -23.31 -34.73 -2.97
CA ILE A 264 -23.23 -34.44 -4.40
C ILE A 264 -21.78 -34.63 -4.84
N VAL A 265 -21.58 -35.45 -5.88
CA VAL A 265 -20.29 -35.64 -6.54
C VAL A 265 -20.33 -34.88 -7.85
N VAL A 266 -19.40 -33.95 -8.00
CA VAL A 266 -19.31 -33.05 -9.15
C VAL A 266 -18.05 -33.35 -9.93
N GLU A 267 -18.17 -33.50 -11.24
CA GLU A 267 -17.03 -33.59 -12.16
C GLU A 267 -16.49 -32.19 -12.47
N LEU A 268 -15.17 -32.06 -12.47
CA LEU A 268 -14.46 -30.81 -12.66
C LEU A 268 -13.34 -31.01 -13.68
N THR A 269 -13.04 -29.99 -14.48
CA THR A 269 -11.83 -29.95 -15.30
C THR A 269 -11.16 -28.60 -15.12
N ASN A 270 -9.87 -28.60 -14.78
CA ASN A 270 -9.07 -27.38 -14.84
C ASN A 270 -8.80 -27.03 -16.31
N VAL A 271 -9.40 -25.94 -16.81
CA VAL A 271 -9.15 -25.46 -18.18
C VAL A 271 -8.12 -24.33 -18.22
N GLY A 272 -7.57 -23.97 -17.05
CA GLY A 272 -6.49 -23.01 -16.89
C GLY A 272 -5.11 -23.59 -17.25
N ARG A 273 -4.11 -22.72 -17.21
CA ARG A 273 -2.70 -23.05 -17.54
C ARG A 273 -1.84 -23.38 -16.33
N GLN A 274 -2.37 -23.24 -15.13
CA GLN A 274 -1.67 -23.49 -13.87
C GLN A 274 -2.43 -24.54 -13.05
N PRO A 275 -1.78 -25.27 -12.14
CA PRO A 275 -2.48 -26.13 -11.20
C PRO A 275 -3.41 -25.32 -10.30
N VAL A 276 -4.63 -25.82 -10.06
CA VAL A 276 -5.65 -25.09 -9.29
C VAL A 276 -6.26 -25.96 -8.20
N ARG A 277 -6.44 -25.39 -7.01
CA ARG A 277 -7.36 -25.95 -6.02
C ARG A 277 -8.77 -25.49 -6.38
N VAL A 278 -9.76 -26.34 -6.15
CA VAL A 278 -11.17 -26.02 -6.44
C VAL A 278 -11.98 -26.18 -5.17
N ALA A 279 -12.80 -25.17 -4.85
CA ALA A 279 -13.83 -25.26 -3.83
C ALA A 279 -15.19 -25.49 -4.50
N VAL A 280 -15.97 -26.42 -3.97
CA VAL A 280 -17.34 -26.70 -4.37
C VAL A 280 -18.26 -26.45 -3.19
N LYS A 281 -19.16 -25.49 -3.36
CA LYS A 281 -20.21 -25.14 -2.40
C LYS A 281 -21.54 -25.58 -2.97
N ALA A 282 -22.40 -26.19 -2.15
CA ALA A 282 -23.74 -26.55 -2.57
C ALA A 282 -24.78 -26.17 -1.51
N THR A 283 -25.90 -25.60 -1.96
CA THR A 283 -27.10 -25.32 -1.16
C THR A 283 -28.17 -26.31 -1.56
N TRP A 284 -28.70 -27.01 -0.57
CA TRP A 284 -29.68 -28.08 -0.77
C TRP A 284 -31.07 -27.58 -0.46
N THR A 285 -32.02 -27.93 -1.30
CA THR A 285 -33.43 -27.55 -1.13
C THR A 285 -34.33 -28.78 -1.22
N ALA A 286 -35.40 -28.79 -0.44
CA ALA A 286 -36.51 -29.72 -0.60
C ALA A 286 -37.82 -29.00 -0.35
N SER A 287 -38.83 -29.27 -1.19
CA SER A 287 -40.14 -28.63 -1.12
C SER A 287 -40.06 -27.08 -1.06
N GLY A 288 -39.11 -26.49 -1.80
CA GLY A 288 -38.89 -25.04 -1.84
C GLY A 288 -38.18 -24.43 -0.62
N SER A 289 -37.77 -25.22 0.37
CA SER A 289 -37.05 -24.74 1.55
C SER A 289 -35.60 -25.22 1.56
N THR A 290 -34.68 -24.38 2.03
CA THR A 290 -33.28 -24.78 2.25
C THR A 290 -33.20 -25.81 3.38
N ILE A 291 -32.63 -26.97 3.07
CA ILE A 291 -32.41 -28.06 4.03
C ILE A 291 -30.94 -28.18 4.44
N GLY A 292 -30.07 -27.29 3.97
CA GLY A 292 -28.71 -27.11 4.45
C GLY A 292 -27.73 -26.83 3.32
N SER A 293 -26.44 -26.84 3.63
CA SER A 293 -25.37 -26.58 2.68
C SER A 293 -24.15 -27.45 2.99
N CYS A 294 -23.28 -27.60 2.01
CA CYS A 294 -21.96 -28.20 2.19
C CYS A 294 -20.88 -27.40 1.46
N ASP A 295 -19.63 -27.56 1.92
CA ASP A 295 -18.42 -27.05 1.27
C ASP A 295 -17.43 -28.21 1.16
N SER A 296 -16.74 -28.30 0.02
CA SER A 296 -15.68 -29.28 -0.20
C SER A 296 -14.56 -28.67 -1.02
N ARG A 297 -13.34 -29.17 -0.83
CA ARG A 297 -12.15 -28.70 -1.54
C ARG A 297 -11.41 -29.87 -2.15
N VAL A 298 -10.93 -29.71 -3.37
CA VAL A 298 -10.15 -30.72 -4.09
C VAL A 298 -8.95 -30.08 -4.80
N GLY A 299 -7.95 -30.89 -5.10
CA GLY A 299 -6.79 -30.51 -5.92
C GLY A 299 -5.48 -30.51 -5.14
N PRO A 300 -4.40 -29.96 -5.76
CA PRO A 300 -4.44 -29.22 -7.03
C PRO A 300 -4.75 -30.11 -8.24
N LEU A 301 -5.62 -29.64 -9.14
CA LEU A 301 -5.84 -30.21 -10.46
C LEU A 301 -4.84 -29.58 -11.44
N GLN A 302 -4.03 -30.38 -12.11
CA GLN A 302 -3.10 -29.94 -13.15
C GLN A 302 -3.85 -29.36 -14.37
N PRO A 303 -3.20 -28.57 -15.24
CA PRO A 303 -3.81 -28.07 -16.48
C PRO A 303 -4.42 -29.20 -17.32
N ASN A 304 -5.66 -29.01 -17.76
CA ASN A 304 -6.48 -30.01 -18.48
C ASN A 304 -6.79 -31.30 -17.71
N GLN A 305 -6.48 -31.37 -16.41
CA GLN A 305 -6.79 -32.54 -15.59
C GLN A 305 -8.27 -32.53 -15.18
N ALA A 306 -8.95 -33.65 -15.40
CA ALA A 306 -10.26 -33.92 -14.84
C ALA A 306 -10.14 -34.42 -13.40
N GLY A 307 -11.10 -34.08 -12.55
CA GLY A 307 -11.21 -34.52 -11.17
C GLY A 307 -12.66 -34.56 -10.70
N THR A 308 -12.87 -35.00 -9.46
CA THR A 308 -14.19 -34.95 -8.82
C THR A 308 -14.10 -34.33 -7.45
N ALA A 309 -15.12 -33.56 -7.06
CA ALA A 309 -15.29 -33.07 -5.70
C ALA A 309 -16.55 -33.68 -5.09
N THR A 310 -16.49 -34.06 -3.82
CA THR A 310 -17.62 -34.62 -3.08
C THR A 310 -18.01 -33.68 -1.96
N CYS A 311 -19.21 -33.13 -2.04
CA CYS A 311 -19.76 -32.20 -1.06
C CYS A 311 -20.89 -32.91 -0.30
N THR A 312 -20.69 -33.17 1.00
CA THR A 312 -21.60 -33.97 1.81
C THR A 312 -22.47 -33.08 2.70
N LEU A 313 -23.78 -33.15 2.51
CA LEU A 313 -24.78 -32.56 3.39
C LEU A 313 -25.02 -33.48 4.58
N ALA A 314 -24.89 -32.96 5.80
CA ALA A 314 -25.17 -33.67 7.05
C ALA A 314 -25.84 -32.73 8.07
N SER A 315 -26.93 -32.08 7.67
CA SER A 315 -27.67 -31.13 8.50
C SER A 315 -28.84 -31.80 9.25
N PRO A 316 -29.28 -31.26 10.40
CA PRO A 316 -30.49 -31.72 11.08
C PRO A 316 -31.75 -31.64 10.19
N GLN A 317 -31.85 -30.60 9.36
CA GLN A 317 -32.96 -30.38 8.44
C GLN A 317 -33.00 -31.46 7.35
N TRP A 318 -31.84 -31.89 6.84
CA TRP A 318 -31.75 -33.05 5.94
C TRP A 318 -32.28 -34.31 6.62
N THR A 319 -31.81 -34.60 7.84
CA THR A 319 -32.27 -35.78 8.58
C THR A 319 -33.77 -35.76 8.83
N GLN A 320 -34.34 -34.61 9.21
CA GLN A 320 -35.78 -34.45 9.40
C GLN A 320 -36.55 -34.64 8.09
N PHE A 321 -36.08 -34.02 7.00
CA PHE A 321 -36.66 -34.19 5.67
C PHE A 321 -36.65 -35.66 5.25
N TYR A 322 -35.51 -36.33 5.35
CA TYR A 322 -35.33 -37.71 4.91
C TYR A 322 -36.22 -38.68 5.72
N ARG A 323 -36.28 -38.54 7.05
CA ARG A 323 -37.19 -39.35 7.89
C ARG A 323 -38.65 -39.15 7.50
N ARG A 324 -39.07 -37.89 7.28
CA ARG A 324 -40.44 -37.59 6.84
C ARG A 324 -40.73 -38.22 5.48
N ALA A 325 -39.82 -38.06 4.52
CA ALA A 325 -39.93 -38.63 3.19
C ALA A 325 -40.03 -40.17 3.20
N GLN A 326 -39.35 -40.84 4.13
CA GLN A 326 -39.48 -42.29 4.32
C GLN A 326 -40.80 -42.70 4.99
N SER A 327 -41.37 -41.84 5.85
CA SER A 327 -42.60 -42.14 6.60
C SER A 327 -43.90 -41.85 5.83
N VAL A 328 -43.86 -40.99 4.81
CA VAL A 328 -45.04 -40.53 4.07
C VAL A 328 -44.97 -41.08 2.64
N PRO A 329 -45.96 -41.88 2.18
CA PRO A 329 -46.00 -42.33 0.79
C PRO A 329 -46.07 -41.15 -0.19
N GLY A 330 -45.29 -41.19 -1.28
CA GLY A 330 -45.31 -40.17 -2.34
C GLY A 330 -43.91 -39.80 -2.84
N GLN A 331 -43.85 -38.85 -3.77
CA GLN A 331 -42.60 -38.27 -4.24
C GLN A 331 -42.18 -37.10 -3.33
N HIS A 332 -40.91 -37.10 -2.92
CA HIS A 332 -40.32 -36.06 -2.07
C HIS A 332 -39.12 -35.47 -2.79
N PRO A 333 -39.32 -34.53 -3.74
CA PRO A 333 -38.23 -33.97 -4.52
C PRO A 333 -37.29 -33.16 -3.64
N TYR A 334 -36.00 -33.36 -3.86
CA TYR A 334 -34.91 -32.55 -3.33
C TYR A 334 -33.92 -32.24 -4.45
N GLY A 335 -33.16 -31.17 -4.29
CA GLY A 335 -32.14 -30.73 -5.24
C GLY A 335 -30.98 -30.07 -4.54
N ALA A 336 -29.91 -29.84 -5.30
CA ALA A 336 -28.76 -29.09 -4.84
C ALA A 336 -28.35 -28.11 -5.95
N GLU A 337 -28.35 -26.82 -5.61
CA GLU A 337 -27.68 -25.80 -6.41
C GLU A 337 -26.23 -25.75 -5.94
N TRP A 338 -25.29 -25.78 -6.87
CA TRP A 338 -23.88 -25.86 -6.52
C TRP A 338 -23.05 -24.96 -7.42
N THR A 339 -21.86 -24.61 -6.93
CA THR A 339 -20.90 -23.83 -7.68
C THR A 339 -19.50 -24.32 -7.37
N ALA A 340 -18.69 -24.49 -8.41
CA ALA A 340 -17.28 -24.80 -8.30
C ALA A 340 -16.46 -23.60 -8.75
N MET A 341 -15.50 -23.18 -7.93
CA MET A 341 -14.61 -22.06 -8.21
C MET A 341 -13.17 -22.42 -7.87
N ALA A 342 -12.23 -21.87 -8.65
CA ALA A 342 -10.83 -21.96 -8.29
C ALA A 342 -10.58 -21.19 -6.98
N LEU A 343 -9.71 -21.75 -6.16
CA LEU A 343 -9.07 -21.06 -5.05
C LEU A 343 -7.73 -20.52 -5.53
N ILE A 344 -7.29 -19.40 -4.97
CA ILE A 344 -5.95 -18.90 -5.24
C ILE A 344 -4.89 -19.83 -4.62
N THR A 345 -3.65 -19.68 -5.08
CA THR A 345 -2.48 -20.02 -4.26
C THR A 345 -2.16 -18.78 -3.42
N PRO A 346 -2.33 -18.82 -2.08
CA PRO A 346 -2.06 -17.65 -1.25
C PRO A 346 -0.56 -17.30 -1.28
N PRO A 347 -0.20 -16.02 -1.32
CA PRO A 347 1.20 -15.61 -1.20
C PRO A 347 1.74 -15.95 0.19
N ASP A 348 3.05 -16.21 0.30
CA ASP A 348 3.69 -16.54 1.58
C ASP A 348 3.83 -15.29 2.46
N PRO A 349 3.21 -15.26 3.66
CA PRO A 349 3.32 -14.11 4.56
C PRO A 349 4.72 -13.98 5.21
N ALA A 350 5.62 -14.95 5.08
CA ALA A 350 6.94 -14.90 5.73
C ALA A 350 7.79 -13.70 5.28
N GLY A 351 7.71 -13.32 4.00
CA GLY A 351 8.38 -12.12 3.48
C GLY A 351 7.92 -10.84 4.19
N LEU A 352 6.60 -10.68 4.34
CA LEU A 352 6.01 -9.55 5.05
C LEU A 352 6.38 -9.54 6.55
N ARG A 353 6.44 -10.71 7.21
CA ARG A 353 6.89 -10.81 8.61
C ARG A 353 8.37 -10.43 8.78
N THR A 354 9.19 -10.77 7.79
CA THR A 354 10.60 -10.37 7.74
C THR A 354 10.70 -8.85 7.61
N LEU A 355 9.97 -8.25 6.67
CA LEU A 355 9.91 -6.80 6.51
C LEU A 355 9.38 -6.08 7.76
N ALA A 356 8.38 -6.64 8.45
CA ALA A 356 7.91 -6.10 9.72
C ALA A 356 9.01 -6.09 10.80
N THR A 357 9.86 -7.11 10.83
CA THR A 357 10.99 -7.22 11.75
C THR A 357 12.08 -6.21 11.38
N SER A 358 12.44 -6.11 10.10
CA SER A 358 13.36 -5.10 9.55
C SER A 358 12.88 -3.67 9.86
N ALA A 359 11.58 -3.40 9.73
CA ALA A 359 10.96 -2.11 10.05
C ALA A 359 11.03 -1.76 11.56
N GLN A 360 11.25 -2.75 12.43
CA GLN A 360 11.35 -2.55 13.88
C GLN A 360 12.81 -2.48 14.34
N THR A 361 13.67 -3.30 13.76
CA THR A 361 15.10 -3.40 14.09
C THR A 361 15.91 -3.25 12.81
N PRO A 362 16.28 -2.01 12.44
CA PRO A 362 16.99 -1.76 11.18
C PRO A 362 18.36 -2.43 11.21
N VAL A 363 18.72 -3.06 10.09
CA VAL A 363 20.03 -3.71 9.90
C VAL A 363 20.81 -2.99 8.82
N ALA A 364 21.97 -2.44 9.18
CA ALA A 364 22.90 -1.90 8.21
C ALA A 364 23.54 -3.05 7.41
N ASN A 365 23.62 -2.86 6.09
CA ASN A 365 24.30 -3.74 5.16
C ASN A 365 25.09 -2.86 4.18
N PRO A 366 26.43 -2.78 4.27
CA PRO A 366 27.25 -1.97 3.36
C PRO A 366 27.13 -2.34 1.88
N GLN A 367 26.64 -3.55 1.56
CA GLN A 367 26.38 -4.01 0.19
C GLN A 367 24.92 -3.81 -0.24
N GLY A 368 24.11 -3.22 0.63
CA GLY A 368 22.71 -2.94 0.39
C GLY A 368 22.47 -1.89 -0.70
N ASN A 369 21.28 -1.89 -1.29
CA ASN A 369 20.89 -0.92 -2.33
C ASN A 369 19.98 0.19 -1.80
N GLN A 370 19.69 0.20 -0.50
CA GLN A 370 18.87 1.22 0.15
C GLN A 370 19.78 2.10 1.01
N HIS A 371 19.94 3.35 0.63
CA HIS A 371 20.89 4.27 1.25
C HIS A 371 20.14 5.25 2.14
N VAL A 372 20.49 5.24 3.43
CA VAL A 372 20.07 6.25 4.39
C VAL A 372 21.09 7.38 4.33
N TYR A 373 20.61 8.58 4.07
CA TYR A 373 21.45 9.77 3.94
C TYR A 373 21.00 10.85 4.93
N LEU A 374 21.91 11.80 5.17
CA LEU A 374 21.59 13.06 5.82
C LEU A 374 22.04 14.23 4.94
N ILE A 375 21.28 15.31 5.01
CA ILE A 375 21.67 16.61 4.44
C ILE A 375 21.93 17.54 5.62
N ARG A 376 23.08 18.21 5.61
CA ARG A 376 23.46 19.16 6.66
C ARG A 376 24.23 20.35 6.13
N GLY A 377 24.27 21.42 6.92
CA GLY A 377 25.16 22.55 6.71
C GLY A 377 26.64 22.15 6.84
N ASN A 378 27.52 22.71 6.02
CA ASN A 378 28.96 22.42 6.04
C ASN A 378 29.69 23.00 7.26
N ALA A 379 29.06 23.96 7.97
CA ALA A 379 29.66 24.69 9.09
C ALA A 379 29.90 23.83 10.37
N GLY A 380 29.70 22.50 10.32
CA GLY A 380 30.05 21.57 11.39
C GLY A 380 29.16 20.33 11.46
N ASN A 381 29.41 19.50 12.47
CA ASN A 381 28.71 18.22 12.72
C ASN A 381 27.68 18.30 13.87
N THR A 382 27.30 19.50 14.31
CA THR A 382 26.30 19.65 15.38
C THR A 382 24.89 19.34 14.85
N ASP A 383 23.99 18.86 15.71
CA ASP A 383 22.58 18.63 15.33
C ASP A 383 21.94 19.85 14.66
N LYS A 384 22.25 21.08 15.09
CA LYS A 384 21.73 22.31 14.48
C LYS A 384 22.06 22.46 12.98
N GLN A 385 23.02 21.71 12.46
CA GLN A 385 23.35 21.70 11.04
C GLN A 385 22.51 20.72 10.23
N ILE A 386 21.91 19.72 10.86
CA ILE A 386 21.13 18.69 10.18
C ILE A 386 19.82 19.31 9.69
N TRP A 387 19.61 19.19 8.38
CA TRP A 387 18.45 19.72 7.68
C TRP A 387 17.40 18.64 7.42
N LYS A 388 17.86 17.42 7.07
CA LYS A 388 16.99 16.29 6.72
C LYS A 388 17.71 14.95 6.85
N TYR A 389 16.97 13.91 7.20
CA TYR A 389 17.31 12.51 6.94
C TYR A 389 16.38 11.93 5.86
N GLY A 390 16.90 11.07 5.01
CA GLY A 390 16.11 10.44 3.96
C GLY A 390 16.62 9.08 3.53
N VAL A 391 15.84 8.44 2.65
CA VAL A 391 16.15 7.15 2.05
C VAL A 391 16.13 7.32 0.54
N ALA A 392 17.12 6.73 -0.14
CA ALA A 392 17.20 6.67 -1.59
C ALA A 392 17.63 5.25 -2.03
N THR A 393 17.20 4.82 -3.20
CA THR A 393 17.42 3.46 -3.70
C THR A 393 18.34 3.46 -4.91
N GLY A 394 19.23 2.48 -4.99
CA GLY A 394 20.04 2.19 -6.17
C GLY A 394 21.41 2.87 -6.21
N ALA A 395 22.19 2.55 -7.24
CA ALA A 395 23.59 3.03 -7.37
C ALA A 395 23.70 4.56 -7.51
N ASP A 396 22.66 5.20 -8.05
CA ASP A 396 22.59 6.65 -8.26
C ASP A 396 21.93 7.39 -7.08
N TRP A 397 21.89 6.78 -5.90
CA TRP A 397 21.14 7.31 -4.75
C TRP A 397 21.45 8.77 -4.42
N ARG A 398 22.68 9.24 -4.67
CA ARG A 398 23.14 10.62 -4.40
C ARG A 398 22.44 11.69 -5.21
N LYS A 399 21.93 11.37 -6.40
CA LYS A 399 21.24 12.36 -7.26
C LYS A 399 20.04 12.96 -6.53
N ILE A 400 19.28 12.13 -5.80
CA ILE A 400 18.08 12.53 -5.07
C ILE A 400 18.39 13.61 -4.01
N PRO A 401 19.28 13.39 -3.02
CA PRO A 401 19.62 14.41 -2.03
C PRO A 401 20.43 15.58 -2.59
N GLU A 402 21.22 15.40 -3.66
CA GLU A 402 21.94 16.49 -4.32
C GLU A 402 20.98 17.54 -4.92
N GLU A 403 19.88 17.10 -5.52
CA GLU A 403 18.81 17.99 -5.99
C GLU A 403 18.17 18.81 -4.86
N GLN A 404 18.29 18.36 -3.61
CA GLN A 404 17.75 19.03 -2.43
C GLN A 404 18.72 20.04 -1.78
N LEU A 405 20.01 20.03 -2.13
CA LEU A 405 21.00 20.93 -1.53
C LEU A 405 20.65 22.42 -1.71
N ARG A 406 20.02 22.78 -2.83
CA ARG A 406 19.55 24.15 -3.09
C ARG A 406 18.48 24.62 -2.10
N PHE A 407 17.63 23.72 -1.60
CA PHE A 407 16.62 24.07 -0.60
C PHE A 407 17.24 24.20 0.79
N CYS A 408 18.24 23.36 1.07
CA CYS A 408 19.02 23.47 2.28
C CYS A 408 19.74 24.83 2.35
N THR A 409 20.36 25.29 1.26
CA THR A 409 21.00 26.61 1.24
C THR A 409 19.99 27.76 1.30
N ALA A 410 18.87 27.64 0.60
CA ALA A 410 17.76 28.61 0.68
C ALA A 410 17.17 28.75 2.09
N SER A 411 17.33 27.74 2.96
CA SER A 411 16.93 27.79 4.37
C SER A 411 17.92 28.55 5.29
N GLY A 412 18.85 29.31 4.71
CA GLY A 412 19.81 30.14 5.45
C GLY A 412 21.12 29.43 5.82
N LYS A 413 21.39 28.26 5.21
CA LYS A 413 22.68 27.57 5.36
C LYS A 413 23.66 28.07 4.28
N PRO A 414 24.89 28.48 4.63
CA PRO A 414 25.84 29.04 3.65
C PRO A 414 26.31 28.00 2.62
N SER A 415 26.37 26.73 3.02
CA SER A 415 26.61 25.59 2.14
C SER A 415 26.04 24.33 2.80
N CYS A 416 25.60 23.38 1.98
CA CYS A 416 25.08 22.11 2.43
C CYS A 416 25.81 20.95 1.75
N VAL A 417 25.89 19.83 2.45
CA VAL A 417 26.52 18.58 1.98
C VAL A 417 25.58 17.41 2.22
N VAL A 418 25.74 16.37 1.40
CA VAL A 418 25.08 15.08 1.57
C VAL A 418 26.10 14.10 2.12
N ASP A 419 25.76 13.44 3.22
CA ASP A 419 26.52 12.31 3.74
C ASP A 419 25.68 11.05 3.72
N GLU A 420 26.31 9.93 3.35
CA GLU A 420 25.73 8.61 3.57
C GLU A 420 25.85 8.24 5.04
N VAL A 421 24.74 7.85 5.67
CA VAL A 421 24.74 7.35 7.04
C VAL A 421 25.01 5.85 7.04
N ALA A 422 24.27 5.11 6.22
CA ALA A 422 24.40 3.67 6.07
C ALA A 422 23.66 3.19 4.81
N ALA A 423 24.05 2.02 4.30
CA ALA A 423 23.24 1.24 3.38
C ALA A 423 22.51 0.11 4.14
N THR A 424 21.36 -0.35 3.64
CA THR A 424 20.58 -1.48 4.17
C THR A 424 20.13 -2.42 3.03
N GLY A 425 19.79 -3.66 3.39
CA GLY A 425 19.40 -4.68 2.40
C GLY A 425 17.98 -4.55 1.87
N ASP A 426 17.10 -3.86 2.59
CA ASP A 426 15.67 -3.76 2.29
C ASP A 426 15.12 -2.38 2.69
N PRO A 427 14.03 -1.91 2.03
CA PRO A 427 13.48 -0.58 2.27
C PRO A 427 12.93 -0.42 3.69
N ALA A 428 12.39 -1.47 4.30
CA ALA A 428 11.85 -1.42 5.65
C ALA A 428 12.95 -1.10 6.68
N SER A 429 14.12 -1.73 6.57
CA SER A 429 15.32 -1.42 7.36
C SER A 429 15.79 0.02 7.15
N ALA A 430 15.83 0.52 5.91
CA ALA A 430 16.31 1.88 5.63
C ALA A 430 15.39 2.94 6.26
N HIS A 431 14.07 2.81 6.06
CA HIS A 431 13.09 3.75 6.62
C HIS A 431 13.03 3.66 8.15
N ALA A 432 13.20 2.48 8.73
CA ALA A 432 13.32 2.32 10.18
C ALA A 432 14.56 3.03 10.74
N LEU A 433 15.72 2.91 10.07
CA LEU A 433 16.93 3.64 10.47
C LEU A 433 16.77 5.16 10.33
N ALA A 434 16.23 5.63 9.19
CA ALA A 434 15.95 7.05 8.99
C ALA A 434 15.02 7.60 10.09
N ARG A 435 13.97 6.86 10.45
CA ARG A 435 13.08 7.22 11.56
C ARG A 435 13.82 7.28 12.89
N GLN A 436 14.65 6.27 13.22
CA GLN A 436 15.43 6.29 14.46
C GLN A 436 16.34 7.52 14.55
N LEU A 437 16.94 7.95 13.44
CA LEU A 437 17.74 9.16 13.37
C LEU A 437 16.89 10.43 13.59
N VAL A 438 15.70 10.50 12.99
CA VAL A 438 14.74 11.60 13.20
C VAL A 438 14.26 11.66 14.65
N ASP A 439 13.90 10.53 15.25
CA ASP A 439 13.45 10.45 16.64
C ASP A 439 14.58 10.83 17.61
N ALA A 440 15.80 10.36 17.34
CA ALA A 440 16.98 10.73 18.12
C ALA A 440 17.29 12.24 18.02
N PHE A 441 17.21 12.82 16.82
CA PHE A 441 17.32 14.27 16.61
C PHE A 441 16.27 15.03 17.40
N ARG A 442 15.00 14.60 17.31
CA ARG A 442 13.88 15.24 18.02
C ARG A 442 14.06 15.16 19.53
N GLY A 443 14.56 14.04 20.05
CA GLY A 443 14.89 13.89 21.47
C GLY A 443 15.96 14.88 21.97
N ARG A 444 16.91 15.27 21.11
CA ARG A 444 17.99 16.22 21.45
C ARG A 444 17.62 17.68 21.21
N VAL A 445 16.88 17.98 20.14
CA VAL A 445 16.59 19.35 19.69
C VAL A 445 15.19 19.83 20.10
N GLY A 446 14.26 18.91 20.40
CA GLY A 446 12.87 19.23 20.76
C GLY A 446 11.95 19.47 19.56
N ALA A 447 12.46 19.39 18.32
CA ALA A 447 11.71 19.53 17.08
C ALA A 447 12.27 18.58 16.01
N CYS A 448 11.54 18.39 14.91
CA CYS A 448 12.08 17.66 13.76
C CYS A 448 13.14 18.47 13.00
N PRO A 449 13.98 17.82 12.18
CA PRO A 449 14.82 18.53 11.23
C PRO A 449 13.95 19.43 10.33
N PRO A 450 14.41 20.66 9.97
CA PRO A 450 13.58 21.65 9.28
C PRO A 450 12.90 21.18 7.99
N ALA A 451 13.51 20.27 7.24
CA ALA A 451 12.95 19.70 6.02
C ALA A 451 12.56 18.22 6.15
N GLN A 452 12.27 17.77 7.37
CA GLN A 452 11.81 16.41 7.61
C GLN A 452 10.29 16.31 7.41
N TRP A 453 9.86 15.70 6.31
CA TRP A 453 8.48 15.26 6.13
C TRP A 453 8.28 13.84 6.67
N VAL A 454 9.09 12.90 6.18
CA VAL A 454 8.99 11.46 6.49
C VAL A 454 9.35 11.18 7.96
N GLY A 455 8.51 10.44 8.68
CA GLY A 455 8.73 10.09 10.08
C GLY A 455 8.60 11.26 11.06
N CYS A 456 8.16 12.44 10.58
CA CYS A 456 7.91 13.61 11.39
C CYS A 456 6.39 13.91 11.47
N SER A 457 5.64 13.02 12.11
CA SER A 457 4.25 13.31 12.43
C SER A 457 4.18 14.46 13.46
N PRO A 458 3.42 15.55 13.20
CA PRO A 458 3.12 16.52 14.23
C PRO A 458 2.38 15.82 15.37
N LYS A 459 2.83 16.06 16.62
CA LYS A 459 2.17 15.53 17.82
C LYS A 459 0.85 16.23 18.09
#